data_AF-A0A2V9JNT8-F1
#
_entry.id   AF-A0A2V9JNT8-F1
#
_cell.length_a   1.000
_cell.length_b   1.000
_cell.length_c   1.000
_cell.angle_alpha   90.00
_cell.angle_beta   90.00
_cell.angle_gamma   90.00
#
_symmetry.space_group_name_H-M   'P 1'
#
loop_
_entity.id
_entity.type
_entity.pdbx_description
1 polymer ?
#
loop_
_entity_poly.entity_id
_entity_poly.type
_entity_poly.pdbx_seq_one_letter_code
_entity_poly.pdbx_strand_id
1 'polypeptide(L)'
;LLDANSSSAIDALDLNRDGWPDLVVSNHQIDFDHRAGTNIYWGGDKGFSRLNRTHLPTVGVHLDAMVDAGNIYTRKYEWDYVSTPLEAPKETAFARLHWKAGTELGTGVKFQVRSAATRDGLEKAGWCGPDGAASFYTASGAKLVSVGREHRWLQYRAVLHSPDGGNSPFLTEVALECTQR
;
A
#
# COMPACT_ATOMS: atom_id res chain seq x y z
N LEU A 1 -15.03 -23.18 -21.12
CA LEU A 1 -15.66 -22.24 -20.17
C LEU A 1 -15.10 -22.54 -18.78
N LEU A 2 -14.80 -21.53 -17.96
CA LEU A 2 -14.39 -21.71 -16.55
C LEU A 2 -15.62 -21.96 -15.67
N ASP A 3 -15.44 -22.60 -14.51
CA ASP A 3 -16.51 -22.80 -13.54
C ASP A 3 -16.65 -21.55 -12.65
N ALA A 4 -17.79 -20.87 -12.77
CA ALA A 4 -18.20 -19.69 -12.02
C ALA A 4 -19.66 -19.84 -11.54
N ASN A 5 -19.88 -20.83 -10.66
CA ASN A 5 -21.21 -21.29 -10.26
C ASN A 5 -21.94 -20.23 -9.43
N SER A 6 -22.87 -19.51 -10.07
CA SER A 6 -23.60 -18.41 -9.44
C SER A 6 -22.66 -17.43 -8.74
N SER A 7 -21.51 -17.13 -9.33
CA SER A 7 -20.43 -16.38 -8.66
C SER A 7 -20.90 -15.01 -8.18
N SER A 8 -20.54 -14.67 -6.95
CA SER A 8 -20.86 -13.36 -6.34
C SER A 8 -19.78 -12.32 -6.57
N ALA A 9 -18.53 -12.75 -6.83
CA ALA A 9 -17.41 -11.87 -7.13
C ALA A 9 -16.33 -12.58 -7.95
N ILE A 10 -15.54 -11.78 -8.65
CA ILE A 10 -14.33 -12.20 -9.34
C ILE A 10 -13.25 -11.13 -9.12
N ASP A 11 -12.11 -11.52 -8.56
CA ASP A 11 -10.93 -10.66 -8.45
C ASP A 11 -9.84 -11.11 -9.43
N ALA A 12 -9.10 -10.14 -9.99
CA ALA A 12 -8.00 -10.39 -10.92
C ALA A 12 -6.69 -9.82 -10.37
N LEU A 13 -5.79 -10.70 -9.90
CA LEU A 13 -4.55 -10.35 -9.19
C LEU A 13 -3.46 -11.37 -9.51
N ASP A 14 -2.21 -10.94 -9.65
CA ASP A 14 -1.07 -11.84 -9.78
C ASP A 14 -0.63 -12.34 -8.38
N LEU A 15 -1.30 -13.38 -7.88
CA LEU A 15 -1.16 -13.84 -6.50
C LEU A 15 0.18 -14.56 -6.26
N ASN A 16 0.75 -15.16 -7.31
CA ASN A 16 1.98 -15.94 -7.24
C ASN A 16 3.21 -15.21 -7.81
N ARG A 17 3.02 -14.02 -8.40
CA ARG A 17 4.06 -13.14 -8.98
C ARG A 17 4.78 -13.75 -10.17
N ASP A 18 4.06 -14.48 -11.01
CA ASP A 18 4.60 -15.04 -12.24
C ASP A 18 4.45 -14.11 -13.45
N GLY A 19 3.84 -12.93 -13.26
CA GLY A 19 3.60 -11.92 -14.28
C GLY A 19 2.27 -12.10 -15.02
N TRP A 20 1.49 -13.12 -14.70
CA TRP A 20 0.15 -13.33 -15.22
C TRP A 20 -0.89 -13.09 -14.12
N PRO A 21 -1.94 -12.28 -14.39
CA PRO A 21 -3.05 -12.17 -13.45
C PRO A 21 -3.76 -13.52 -13.26
N ASP A 22 -4.02 -13.88 -12.01
CA ASP A 22 -4.88 -14.99 -11.59
C ASP A 22 -6.31 -14.51 -11.41
N LEU A 23 -7.28 -15.43 -11.47
CA LEU A 23 -8.68 -15.13 -11.17
C LEU A 23 -9.13 -15.85 -9.90
N VAL A 24 -9.58 -15.09 -8.89
CA VAL A 24 -10.29 -15.62 -7.73
C VAL A 24 -11.77 -15.53 -8.01
N VAL A 25 -12.42 -16.68 -8.24
CA VAL A 25 -13.85 -16.78 -8.56
C VAL A 25 -14.59 -17.33 -7.34
N SER A 26 -15.28 -16.44 -6.64
CA SER A 26 -16.05 -16.73 -5.44
C SER A 26 -17.44 -17.27 -5.82
N ASN A 27 -17.62 -18.59 -5.75
CA ASN A 27 -18.90 -19.22 -6.13
C ASN A 27 -19.89 -19.21 -4.96
N HIS A 28 -21.15 -18.93 -5.28
CA HIS A 28 -22.21 -18.85 -4.28
C HIS A 28 -22.89 -20.20 -4.04
N GLN A 29 -23.30 -20.89 -5.12
CA GLN A 29 -24.00 -22.16 -5.05
C GLN A 29 -23.88 -22.98 -6.33
N ILE A 30 -24.03 -24.29 -6.20
CA ILE A 30 -24.24 -25.26 -7.28
C ILE A 30 -25.44 -26.12 -6.93
N ASP A 31 -26.43 -26.22 -7.82
CA ASP A 31 -27.65 -27.02 -7.62
C ASP A 31 -28.35 -26.76 -6.27
N PHE A 32 -28.44 -25.48 -5.88
CA PHE A 32 -28.98 -25.01 -4.59
C PHE A 32 -28.20 -25.44 -3.33
N ASP A 33 -27.01 -26.04 -3.48
CA ASP A 33 -26.05 -26.22 -2.37
C ASP A 33 -25.04 -25.07 -2.35
N HIS A 34 -24.93 -24.40 -1.20
CA HIS A 34 -23.99 -23.31 -0.97
C HIS A 34 -22.53 -23.76 -0.83
N ARG A 35 -22.23 -25.07 -0.85
CA ARG A 35 -20.86 -25.61 -0.79
C ARG A 35 -20.17 -25.63 -2.16
N ALA A 36 -20.32 -24.55 -2.93
CA ALA A 36 -19.76 -24.44 -4.27
C ALA A 36 -18.25 -24.10 -4.30
N GLY A 37 -17.70 -23.64 -3.17
CA GLY A 37 -16.29 -23.30 -3.01
C GLY A 37 -15.82 -22.09 -3.83
N THR A 38 -14.55 -21.72 -3.64
CA THR A 38 -13.88 -20.66 -4.42
C THR A 38 -12.87 -21.32 -5.34
N ASN A 39 -12.84 -20.90 -6.61
CA ASN A 39 -11.82 -21.35 -7.56
C ASN A 39 -10.78 -20.24 -7.73
N ILE A 40 -9.51 -20.57 -7.54
CA ILE A 40 -8.39 -19.74 -8.01
C ILE A 40 -7.93 -20.34 -9.32
N TYR A 41 -8.14 -19.64 -10.43
CA TYR A 41 -7.60 -20.03 -11.73
C TYR A 41 -6.26 -19.33 -11.91
N TRP A 42 -5.19 -20.12 -11.97
CA TRP A 42 -3.84 -19.59 -12.13
C TRP A 42 -3.63 -19.16 -13.59
N GLY A 43 -3.14 -17.94 -13.78
CA GLY A 43 -2.82 -17.34 -15.07
C GLY A 43 -1.68 -18.07 -15.78
N GLY A 44 -1.42 -17.67 -17.02
CA GLY A 44 -0.29 -18.21 -17.78
C GLY A 44 -0.33 -17.87 -19.27
N ASP A 45 0.73 -18.26 -19.97
CA ASP A 45 0.95 -18.05 -21.41
C ASP A 45 -0.17 -18.63 -22.31
N LYS A 46 -0.83 -19.69 -21.84
CA LYS A 46 -1.96 -20.35 -22.51
C LYS A 46 -3.34 -19.86 -22.04
N GLY A 47 -3.38 -18.85 -21.16
CA GLY A 47 -4.59 -18.35 -20.52
C GLY A 47 -5.16 -19.28 -19.45
N PHE A 48 -6.38 -19.00 -19.01
CA PHE A 48 -7.03 -19.70 -17.90
C PHE A 48 -7.55 -21.09 -18.27
N SER A 49 -7.43 -22.05 -17.35
CA SER A 49 -7.89 -23.43 -17.56
C SER A 49 -8.48 -24.04 -16.29
N ARG A 50 -9.50 -24.90 -16.43
CA ARG A 50 -10.05 -25.70 -15.32
C ARG A 50 -9.05 -26.69 -14.74
N LEU A 51 -8.05 -27.09 -15.51
CA LEU A 51 -6.97 -27.98 -15.07
C LEU A 51 -5.89 -27.23 -14.28
N ASN A 52 -5.77 -25.92 -14.48
CA ASN A 52 -4.81 -25.06 -13.77
C ASN A 52 -5.55 -24.22 -12.73
N ARG A 53 -6.12 -24.89 -11.72
CA ARG A 53 -6.83 -24.20 -10.65
C ARG A 53 -6.55 -24.80 -9.28
N THR A 54 -6.65 -23.98 -8.26
CA THR A 54 -6.85 -24.42 -6.88
C THR A 54 -8.31 -24.26 -6.51
N HIS A 55 -8.93 -25.30 -5.96
CA HIS A 55 -10.27 -25.23 -5.40
C HIS A 55 -10.21 -25.14 -3.87
N LEU A 56 -10.83 -24.11 -3.31
CA LEU A 56 -10.93 -23.89 -1.88
C LEU A 56 -12.36 -24.21 -1.41
N PRO A 57 -12.54 -25.09 -0.42
CA PRO A 57 -13.88 -25.50 0.05
C PRO A 57 -14.51 -24.43 0.95
N THR A 58 -14.95 -23.32 0.34
CA THR A 58 -15.71 -22.24 0.99
C THR A 58 -17.22 -22.48 0.86
N VAL A 59 -18.03 -21.78 1.67
CA VAL A 59 -19.50 -21.94 1.70
C VAL A 59 -20.18 -20.58 1.50
N GLY A 60 -21.04 -20.49 0.49
CA GLY A 60 -22.08 -19.47 0.38
C GLY A 60 -21.55 -18.03 0.35
N VAL A 61 -20.57 -17.73 -0.51
CA VAL A 61 -20.05 -16.36 -0.62
C VAL A 61 -21.15 -15.44 -1.16
N HIS A 62 -21.63 -14.51 -0.34
CA HIS A 62 -22.65 -13.52 -0.73
C HIS A 62 -22.02 -12.22 -1.25
N LEU A 63 -20.82 -11.89 -0.77
CA LEU A 63 -20.08 -10.68 -1.05
C LEU A 63 -18.58 -10.98 -0.94
N ASP A 64 -17.78 -10.19 -1.65
CA ASP A 64 -16.33 -10.17 -1.57
C ASP A 64 -15.86 -8.71 -1.37
N ALA A 65 -14.70 -8.31 -1.89
CA ALA A 65 -14.29 -6.93 -1.96
C ALA A 65 -15.24 -6.09 -2.84
N MET A 66 -15.75 -4.97 -2.30
CA MET A 66 -16.58 -4.02 -3.05
C MET A 66 -15.76 -3.09 -3.97
N VAL A 67 -14.44 -3.19 -3.89
CA VAL A 67 -13.48 -2.34 -4.60
C VAL A 67 -12.35 -3.23 -5.10
N ASP A 68 -12.08 -3.17 -6.40
CA ASP A 68 -10.93 -3.84 -7.02
C ASP A 68 -9.63 -3.52 -6.25
N ALA A 69 -8.67 -4.45 -6.28
CA ALA A 69 -7.39 -4.15 -5.67
C ALA A 69 -6.70 -2.95 -6.32
N GLY A 70 -6.01 -2.18 -5.47
CA GLY A 70 -5.34 -0.95 -5.85
C GLY A 70 -6.14 0.30 -5.51
N ASN A 71 -5.49 1.43 -5.72
CA ASN A 71 -6.04 2.73 -5.41
C ASN A 71 -7.19 3.08 -6.36
N ILE A 72 -8.35 3.47 -5.81
CA ILE A 72 -9.56 3.80 -6.60
C ILE A 72 -9.28 4.86 -7.69
N TYR A 73 -8.47 5.87 -7.35
CA TYR A 73 -8.20 6.99 -8.23
C TYR A 73 -7.10 6.67 -9.26
N THR A 74 -5.97 6.13 -8.80
CA THR A 74 -4.78 5.95 -9.66
C THR A 74 -4.62 4.56 -10.24
N ARG A 75 -5.38 3.58 -9.74
CA ARG A 75 -5.26 2.13 -10.02
C ARG A 75 -3.89 1.52 -9.67
N LYS A 76 -3.01 2.27 -9.02
CA LYS A 76 -1.72 1.76 -8.53
C LYS A 76 -1.92 0.97 -7.25
N TYR A 77 -1.04 0.01 -7.00
CA TYR A 77 -0.92 -0.67 -5.70
C TYR A 77 -0.16 0.19 -4.67
N GLU A 78 -0.49 1.47 -4.61
CA GLU A 78 0.09 2.44 -3.68
C GLU A 78 -1.01 3.32 -3.05
N TRP A 79 -0.86 3.59 -1.75
CA TRP A 79 -1.71 4.48 -0.98
C TRP A 79 -0.86 5.44 -0.18
N ASP A 80 -1.31 6.68 -0.04
CA ASP A 80 -0.61 7.68 0.74
C ASP A 80 -1.38 8.11 1.98
N TYR A 81 -0.62 8.37 3.04
CA TYR A 81 -1.07 9.06 4.24
C TYR A 81 -0.23 10.32 4.43
N VAL A 82 -0.88 11.47 4.49
CA VAL A 82 -0.23 12.77 4.75
C VAL A 82 -0.48 13.17 6.20
N SER A 83 0.60 13.42 6.94
CA SER A 83 0.52 13.86 8.33
C SER A 83 -0.12 15.24 8.46
N THR A 84 -0.60 15.57 9.65
CA THR A 84 -0.81 16.98 10.01
C THR A 84 0.51 17.76 9.97
N PRO A 85 0.48 19.09 9.80
CA PRO A 85 1.65 19.93 10.01
C PRO A 85 2.20 19.79 11.43
N LEU A 86 3.49 19.51 11.54
CA LEU A 86 4.21 19.35 12.80
C LEU A 86 5.14 20.54 12.99
N GLU A 87 5.02 21.19 14.14
CA GLU A 87 5.95 22.24 14.55
C GLU A 87 7.07 21.66 15.40
N ALA A 88 8.31 22.02 15.11
CA ALA A 88 9.46 21.64 15.93
C ALA A 88 9.34 22.25 17.34
N PRO A 89 9.70 21.51 18.40
CA PRO A 89 9.87 22.08 19.74
C PRO A 89 10.78 23.32 19.72
N LYS A 90 10.62 24.21 20.71
CA LYS A 90 11.46 25.42 20.84
C LYS A 90 12.94 25.05 20.88
N GLU A 91 13.78 25.83 20.19
CA GLU A 91 15.23 25.64 20.11
C GLU A 91 15.71 24.27 19.57
N THR A 92 14.86 23.57 18.82
CA THR A 92 15.23 22.30 18.18
C THR A 92 15.10 22.34 16.65
N ALA A 93 15.80 21.43 15.98
CA ALA A 93 15.72 21.18 14.56
C ALA A 93 15.42 19.70 14.30
N PHE A 94 14.64 19.41 13.27
CA PHE A 94 14.37 18.03 12.84
C PHE A 94 15.67 17.36 12.39
N ALA A 95 15.93 16.16 12.90
CA ALA A 95 17.18 15.43 12.68
C ALA A 95 16.98 14.11 11.95
N ARG A 96 16.02 13.29 12.40
CA ARG A 96 15.78 11.95 11.83
C ARG A 96 14.31 11.61 11.75
N LEU A 97 13.97 10.80 10.75
CA LEU A 97 12.66 10.19 10.58
C LEU A 97 12.70 8.71 10.99
N HIS A 98 11.85 8.34 11.93
CA HIS A 98 11.70 6.97 12.43
C HIS A 98 10.29 6.48 12.15
N TRP A 99 10.14 5.19 11.90
CA TRP A 99 8.85 4.52 11.83
C TRP A 99 8.95 3.04 12.19
N LYS A 100 7.79 2.46 12.50
CA LYS A 100 7.58 1.01 12.66
C LYS A 100 6.50 0.55 11.69
N ALA A 101 6.84 -0.41 10.84
CA ALA A 101 5.94 -0.95 9.84
C ALA A 101 6.14 -2.47 9.66
N GLY A 102 5.04 -3.18 9.40
CA GLY A 102 5.08 -4.53 8.83
C GLY A 102 5.13 -4.42 7.32
N THR A 103 6.12 -5.06 6.72
CA THR A 103 6.41 -5.02 5.27
C THR A 103 6.61 -6.43 4.69
N GLU A 104 5.91 -7.40 5.27
CA GLU A 104 5.95 -8.78 4.86
C GLU A 104 5.46 -8.96 3.42
N LEU A 105 5.78 -10.12 2.85
CA LEU A 105 5.30 -10.52 1.52
C LEU A 105 5.66 -9.49 0.43
N GLY A 106 6.78 -8.78 0.54
CA GLY A 106 7.23 -7.82 -0.49
C GLY A 106 6.44 -6.51 -0.54
N THR A 107 5.60 -6.25 0.47
CA THR A 107 5.02 -4.91 0.66
C THR A 107 6.08 -3.91 1.12
N GLY A 108 5.77 -2.63 1.13
CA GLY A 108 6.76 -1.61 1.49
C GLY A 108 6.15 -0.33 2.03
N VAL A 109 6.93 0.39 2.83
CA VAL A 109 6.62 1.75 3.27
C VAL A 109 7.81 2.64 2.94
N LYS A 110 7.54 3.77 2.29
CA LYS A 110 8.54 4.79 1.96
C LYS A 110 7.97 6.17 2.28
N PHE A 111 8.85 7.12 2.58
CA PHE A 111 8.43 8.46 3.00
C PHE A 111 9.00 9.56 2.11
N GLN A 112 8.24 10.63 1.98
CA GLN A 112 8.78 11.94 1.63
C GLN A 112 8.42 12.93 2.73
N VAL A 113 9.17 14.01 2.82
CA VAL A 113 8.88 15.13 3.71
C VAL A 113 8.75 16.40 2.91
N ARG A 114 8.05 17.38 3.47
CA ARG A 114 8.16 18.78 3.08
C ARG A 114 8.35 19.59 4.35
N SER A 115 9.14 20.66 4.26
CA SER A 115 9.46 21.47 5.43
C SER A 115 9.63 22.94 5.06
N ALA A 116 9.44 23.83 6.02
CA ALA A 116 9.59 25.27 5.83
C ALA A 116 9.82 26.01 7.16
N ALA A 117 10.28 27.25 7.08
CA ALA A 117 10.39 28.16 8.23
C ALA A 117 9.03 28.60 8.79
N THR A 118 7.98 28.67 7.95
CA THR A 118 6.63 29.10 8.35
C THR A 118 5.57 28.09 7.92
N ARG A 119 4.39 28.15 8.55
CA ARG A 119 3.25 27.29 8.22
C ARG A 119 2.75 27.52 6.79
N ASP A 120 2.62 28.77 6.37
CA ASP A 120 2.22 29.11 4.99
C ASP A 120 3.28 28.67 3.97
N GLY A 121 4.56 28.71 4.35
CA GLY A 121 5.65 28.19 3.52
C GLY A 121 5.55 26.68 3.34
N LEU A 122 5.14 25.95 4.39
CA LEU A 122 4.99 24.50 4.36
C LEU A 122 3.90 24.06 3.37
N GLU A 123 2.79 24.79 3.28
CA GLU A 123 1.70 24.47 2.35
C GLU A 123 2.13 24.51 0.88
N LYS A 124 3.08 25.39 0.56
CA LYS A 124 3.66 25.59 -0.77
C LYS A 124 4.91 24.75 -1.03
N ALA A 125 5.49 24.15 0.02
CA ALA A 125 6.72 23.38 -0.08
C ALA A 125 6.50 22.07 -0.85
N GLY A 126 7.47 21.73 -1.70
CA GLY A 126 7.49 20.48 -2.44
C GLY A 126 7.87 19.29 -1.56
N TRP A 127 7.38 18.11 -1.93
CA TRP A 127 7.76 16.84 -1.31
C TRP A 127 9.15 16.41 -1.79
N CYS A 128 9.99 15.94 -0.87
CA CYS A 128 11.32 15.42 -1.18
C CYS A 128 11.72 14.26 -0.27
N GLY A 129 12.58 13.39 -0.80
CA GLY A 129 13.38 12.44 -0.03
C GLY A 129 14.81 12.97 0.20
N PRO A 130 15.78 12.09 0.53
CA PRO A 130 17.15 12.49 0.82
C PRO A 130 17.89 13.11 -0.39
N ASP A 131 17.52 12.72 -1.61
CA ASP A 131 18.16 13.15 -2.86
C ASP A 131 17.26 14.08 -3.70
N GLY A 132 16.29 14.76 -3.05
CA GLY A 132 15.40 15.71 -3.70
C GLY A 132 14.02 15.16 -4.07
N ALA A 133 13.32 15.82 -4.99
CA ALA A 133 11.87 15.70 -5.18
C ALA A 133 11.38 14.31 -5.66
N ALA A 134 12.21 13.57 -6.39
CA ALA A 134 11.85 12.24 -6.89
C ALA A 134 12.29 11.09 -5.96
N SER A 135 13.02 11.40 -4.89
CA SER A 135 13.58 10.40 -3.98
C SER A 135 12.67 10.14 -2.77
N PHE A 136 12.91 9.04 -2.06
CA PHE A 136 12.17 8.65 -0.87
C PHE A 136 13.10 8.21 0.26
N TYR A 137 12.70 8.46 1.50
CA TYR A 137 13.27 7.81 2.66
C TYR A 137 12.75 6.38 2.75
N THR A 138 13.66 5.40 2.70
CA THR A 138 13.32 3.96 2.68
C THR A 138 13.83 3.18 3.90
N ALA A 139 14.59 3.83 4.78
CA ALA A 139 15.09 3.24 6.02
C ALA A 139 14.73 4.07 7.26
N SER A 140 14.17 3.40 8.27
CA SER A 140 13.83 4.01 9.56
C SER A 140 15.12 4.48 10.27
N GLY A 141 15.07 5.69 10.85
CA GLY A 141 16.23 6.36 11.44
C GLY A 141 17.06 7.17 10.45
N ALA A 142 16.61 7.31 9.20
CA ALA A 142 17.28 8.13 8.19
C ALA A 142 17.40 9.60 8.63
N LYS A 143 18.56 10.22 8.33
CA LYS A 143 18.79 11.65 8.57
C LYS A 143 17.93 12.47 7.61
N LEU A 144 17.30 13.51 8.13
CA LEU A 144 16.50 14.47 7.35
C LEU A 144 17.39 15.48 6.62
N VAL A 145 18.24 15.00 5.72
CA VAL A 145 19.24 15.81 5.00
C VAL A 145 18.60 16.88 4.11
N SER A 146 17.35 16.67 3.69
CA SER A 146 16.59 17.63 2.87
C SER A 146 15.87 18.71 3.69
N VAL A 147 15.99 18.71 5.02
CA VAL A 147 15.32 19.65 5.93
C VAL A 147 16.34 20.62 6.51
N GLY A 148 16.16 21.92 6.25
CA GLY A 148 17.00 22.98 6.82
C GLY A 148 16.87 23.05 8.34
N ARG A 149 17.98 23.34 9.05
CA ARG A 149 17.97 23.45 10.53
C ARG A 149 17.11 24.61 11.02
N GLU A 150 16.92 25.63 10.19
CA GLU A 150 16.08 26.80 10.42
C GLU A 150 14.58 26.49 10.29
N HIS A 151 14.22 25.44 9.54
CA HIS A 151 12.83 25.06 9.33
C HIS A 151 12.15 24.70 10.65
N ARG A 152 10.95 25.26 10.84
CA ARG A 152 10.12 25.10 12.04
C ARG A 152 8.96 24.15 11.81
N TRP A 153 8.54 23.98 10.57
CA TRP A 153 7.38 23.20 10.18
C TRP A 153 7.78 22.04 9.28
N LEU A 154 7.19 20.87 9.51
CA LEU A 154 7.39 19.68 8.69
C LEU A 154 6.07 18.92 8.51
N GLN A 155 5.88 18.33 7.34
CA GLN A 155 4.92 17.26 7.11
C GLN A 155 5.63 16.08 6.48
N TYR A 156 5.17 14.88 6.80
CA TYR A 156 5.57 13.68 6.10
C TYR A 156 4.40 13.13 5.29
N ARG A 157 4.74 12.46 4.19
CA ARG A 157 3.85 11.62 3.41
C ARG A 157 4.40 10.21 3.46
N ALA A 158 3.67 9.30 4.10
CA ALA A 158 3.92 7.87 4.02
C ALA A 158 3.28 7.35 2.73
N VAL A 159 4.01 6.55 1.97
CA VAL A 159 3.48 5.81 0.82
C VAL A 159 3.59 4.32 1.17
N LEU A 160 2.44 3.67 1.23
CA LEU A 160 2.25 2.26 1.49
C LEU A 160 2.09 1.56 0.14
N HIS A 161 2.94 0.58 -0.12
CA HIS A 161 3.01 -0.14 -1.39
C HIS A 161 2.66 -1.61 -1.20
N SER A 162 1.85 -2.14 -2.11
CA SER A 162 1.67 -3.57 -2.33
C SER A 162 2.24 -3.94 -3.70
N PRO A 163 2.92 -5.09 -3.84
CA PRO A 163 3.43 -5.55 -5.14
C PRO A 163 2.33 -5.94 -6.13
N ASP A 164 1.21 -6.48 -5.65
CA ASP A 164 0.20 -7.17 -6.46
C ASP A 164 -1.26 -6.85 -6.05
N GLY A 165 -1.46 -6.06 -4.99
CA GLY A 165 -2.75 -5.68 -4.46
C GLY A 165 -3.41 -6.73 -3.55
N GLY A 166 -2.88 -7.97 -3.49
CA GLY A 166 -3.42 -9.06 -2.66
C GLY A 166 -2.97 -9.04 -1.21
N ASN A 167 -2.04 -8.16 -0.86
CA ASN A 167 -1.52 -7.95 0.48
C ASN A 167 -1.31 -6.45 0.76
N SER A 168 -1.13 -6.07 2.02
CA SER A 168 -0.92 -4.68 2.40
C SER A 168 0.08 -4.55 3.54
N PRO A 169 0.98 -3.55 3.51
CA PRO A 169 1.79 -3.23 4.66
C PRO A 169 0.92 -2.55 5.73
N PHE A 170 1.42 -2.48 6.95
CA PHE A 170 0.82 -1.65 7.99
C PHE A 170 1.88 -0.76 8.64
N LEU A 171 1.46 0.44 9.05
CA LEU A 171 2.30 1.45 9.69
C LEU A 171 1.70 1.75 11.07
N THR A 172 2.43 1.47 12.15
CA THR A 172 1.93 1.64 13.52
C THR A 172 2.50 2.86 14.23
N GLU A 173 3.66 3.36 13.81
CA GLU A 173 4.33 4.49 14.45
C GLU A 173 5.13 5.29 13.43
N VAL A 174 5.07 6.61 13.55
CA VAL A 174 6.00 7.55 12.91
C VAL A 174 6.47 8.54 13.97
N ALA A 175 7.79 8.71 14.08
CA ALA A 175 8.40 9.64 15.02
C ALA A 175 9.45 10.51 14.32
N LEU A 176 9.51 11.77 14.73
CA LEU A 176 10.53 12.71 14.30
C LEU A 176 11.46 12.98 15.47
N GLU A 177 12.73 12.63 15.30
CA GLU A 177 13.77 13.00 16.23
C GLU A 177 14.18 14.45 15.99
N CYS A 178 14.25 15.24 17.06
CA CYS A 178 14.72 16.61 17.01
C CYS A 178 15.97 16.75 17.88
N THR A 179 16.94 17.54 17.40
CA THR A 179 18.17 17.87 18.14
C THR A 179 18.21 19.35 18.47
N GLN A 180 18.92 19.75 19.52
CA GLN A 180 19.13 21.16 19.82
C GLN A 180 19.78 21.89 18.65
N ARG A 181 19.36 23.14 18.46
CA ARG A 181 19.88 24.04 17.43
C ARG A 181 21.32 24.46 17.72
#